data_AF-A0A7S2DTB7-F1
#
_entry.id   AF-A0A7S2DTB7-F1
#
_cell.length_a   1.000
_cell.length_b   1.000
_cell.length_c   1.000
_cell.angle_alpha   90.00
_cell.angle_beta   90.00
_cell.angle_gamma   90.00
#
_symmetry.space_group_name_H-M   'P 1'
#
loop_
_entity.id
_entity.type
_entity.pdbx_description
1 polymer ?
#
loop_
_entity_poly.entity_id
_entity_poly.type
_entity_poly.pdbx_seq_one_letter_code
_entity_poly.pdbx_strand_id
1 'polypeptide(L)'
;TDRGECDVTCTASATVGDFKEVINDESALATALLSQPVAVSIDAESSGFQLYASGVFDDFSCGTTLNHAVLLVGMGTDSFTPYFKIKNSWGSSWGESGYMRMVRGQNMCGIAAQAAYPTGVAPVD
;
A
#
# COMPACT_ATOMS: atom_id res chain seq x y z
N THR A 1 -21.02 17.22 3.95
CA THR A 1 -19.75 17.05 4.70
C THR A 1 -20.11 16.61 6.10
N ASP A 2 -20.31 15.32 6.27
CA ASP A 2 -20.54 14.72 7.59
C ASP A 2 -19.16 14.40 8.17
N ARG A 3 -18.54 15.40 8.79
CA ARG A 3 -17.27 15.20 9.50
C ARG A 3 -17.66 14.73 10.89
N GLY A 4 -17.84 13.42 11.05
CA GLY A 4 -18.14 12.83 12.36
C GLY A 4 -17.15 13.30 13.43
N GLU A 5 -17.57 13.24 14.69
CA GLU A 5 -16.73 13.63 15.83
C GLU A 5 -15.87 12.47 16.33
N CYS A 6 -14.76 12.77 16.97
CA CYS A 6 -13.90 11.76 17.58
C CYS A 6 -14.59 11.16 18.81
N ASP A 7 -14.88 9.86 18.78
CA ASP A 7 -15.35 9.12 19.95
C ASP A 7 -14.16 8.77 20.86
N VAL A 8 -14.00 9.54 21.93
CA VAL A 8 -12.92 9.38 22.92
C VAL A 8 -13.20 8.27 23.94
N THR A 9 -14.32 7.54 23.82
CA THR A 9 -14.67 6.44 24.73
C THR A 9 -14.15 5.07 24.28
N CYS A 10 -13.47 5.03 23.12
CA CYS A 10 -12.85 3.81 22.60
C CYS A 10 -11.77 3.27 23.55
N THR A 11 -11.75 1.95 23.75
CA THR A 11 -10.67 1.28 24.47
C THR A 11 -9.54 0.92 23.51
N ALA A 12 -8.30 1.24 23.88
CA ALA A 12 -7.14 0.90 23.08
C ALA A 12 -6.96 -0.63 23.04
N SER A 13 -6.81 -1.20 21.84
CA SER A 13 -6.53 -2.64 21.66
C SER A 13 -5.05 -2.93 21.44
N ALA A 14 -4.28 -1.93 21.00
CA ALA A 14 -2.86 -2.03 20.75
C ALA A 14 -2.18 -0.67 20.94
N THR A 15 -0.90 -0.70 21.28
CA THR A 15 -0.02 0.48 21.27
C THR A 15 0.97 0.38 20.11
N VAL A 16 1.45 1.54 19.65
CA VAL A 16 2.55 1.67 18.70
C VAL A 16 3.62 2.49 19.39
N GLY A 17 4.86 1.99 19.42
CA GLY A 17 5.98 2.69 20.04
C GLY A 17 6.53 3.80 19.14
N ASP A 18 6.81 3.46 17.89
CA ASP A 18 7.35 4.38 16.88
C ASP A 18 7.03 3.84 15.47
N PHE A 19 7.49 4.50 14.42
CA PHE A 19 7.42 4.03 13.05
C PHE A 19 8.79 4.10 12.37
N LYS A 20 8.96 3.31 11.32
CA LYS A 20 10.14 3.36 10.46
C LYS A 20 9.75 3.65 9.03
N GLU A 21 10.42 4.62 8.44
CA GLU A 21 10.26 5.01 7.05
C GLU A 21 11.14 4.16 6.12
N VAL A 22 10.65 3.95 4.91
CA VAL A 22 11.38 3.39 3.77
C VAL A 22 11.15 4.34 2.59
N ILE A 23 12.22 4.93 2.08
CA ILE A 23 12.13 6.04 1.12
C ILE A 23 12.99 5.73 -0.09
N ASN A 24 12.37 5.81 -1.28
CA ASN A 24 12.99 5.68 -2.60
C ASN A 24 13.80 4.39 -2.82
N ASP A 25 13.38 3.28 -2.20
CA ASP A 25 14.08 2.00 -2.30
C ASP A 25 13.11 0.81 -2.30
N GLU A 26 12.84 0.25 -3.48
CA GLU A 26 12.00 -0.95 -3.61
C GLU A 26 12.62 -2.21 -2.98
N SER A 27 13.95 -2.30 -2.89
CA SER A 27 14.63 -3.43 -2.27
C SER A 27 14.47 -3.40 -0.75
N ALA A 28 14.65 -2.22 -0.15
CA ALA A 28 14.36 -1.99 1.26
C ALA A 28 12.86 -2.18 1.55
N LEU A 29 11.98 -1.74 0.65
CA LEU A 29 10.53 -1.94 0.78
C LEU A 29 10.17 -3.43 0.75
N ALA A 30 10.72 -4.18 -0.21
CA ALA A 30 10.56 -5.63 -0.28
C ALA A 30 11.10 -6.33 0.97
N THR A 31 12.24 -5.87 1.51
CA THR A 31 12.82 -6.40 2.75
C THR A 31 11.92 -6.12 3.95
N ALA A 32 11.38 -4.92 4.09
CA ALA A 32 10.43 -4.59 5.16
C ALA A 32 9.16 -5.44 5.07
N LEU A 33 8.68 -5.67 3.85
CA LEU A 33 7.48 -6.47 3.57
C LEU A 33 7.60 -7.94 4.00
N LEU A 34 8.83 -8.49 4.05
CA LEU A 34 9.05 -9.86 4.54
C LEU A 34 8.69 -10.03 6.01
N SER A 35 8.71 -8.95 6.79
CA SER A 35 8.42 -8.97 8.23
C SER A 35 6.97 -8.60 8.53
N GLN A 36 6.39 -7.64 7.80
CA GLN A 36 5.04 -7.14 8.04
C GLN A 36 4.50 -6.35 6.84
N PRO A 37 3.17 -6.14 6.74
CA PRO A 37 2.60 -5.19 5.80
C PRO A 37 3.15 -3.76 5.99
N VAL A 38 3.30 -3.04 4.89
CA VAL A 38 3.88 -1.68 4.86
C VAL A 38 2.87 -0.70 4.27
N ALA A 39 2.63 0.42 4.94
CA ALA A 39 1.81 1.49 4.37
C ALA A 39 2.62 2.21 3.30
N VAL A 40 2.04 2.43 2.12
CA VAL A 40 2.71 3.08 0.98
C VAL A 40 1.79 4.14 0.38
N SER A 41 2.38 5.23 -0.08
CA SER A 41 1.70 6.24 -0.89
C SER A 41 1.98 6.00 -2.37
N ILE A 42 0.95 6.18 -3.21
CA ILE A 42 1.02 6.02 -4.66
C ILE A 42 0.31 7.19 -5.36
N ASP A 43 0.59 7.36 -6.65
CA ASP A 43 -0.27 8.09 -7.57
C ASP A 43 -1.41 7.17 -8.05
N ALA A 44 -2.67 7.58 -7.82
CA ALA A 44 -3.87 6.85 -8.22
C ALA A 44 -4.71 7.61 -9.26
N GLU A 45 -4.16 8.64 -9.91
CA GLU A 45 -4.90 9.47 -10.87
C GLU A 45 -5.12 8.79 -12.23
N SER A 46 -4.28 7.83 -12.62
CA SER A 46 -4.43 7.19 -13.94
C SER A 46 -5.76 6.44 -14.06
N SER A 47 -6.38 6.53 -15.24
CA SER A 47 -7.62 5.80 -15.53
C SER A 47 -7.42 4.29 -15.45
N GLY A 48 -6.21 3.80 -15.76
CA GLY A 48 -5.83 2.41 -15.58
C GLY A 48 -5.90 1.98 -14.11
N PHE A 49 -5.43 2.82 -13.17
CA PHE A 49 -5.55 2.52 -11.74
C PHE A 49 -7.02 2.53 -11.30
N GLN A 50 -7.77 3.58 -11.67
CA GLN A 50 -9.16 3.74 -11.27
C GLN A 50 -10.05 2.57 -11.73
N LEU A 51 -9.82 2.08 -12.96
CA LEU A 51 -10.61 1.03 -13.60
C LEU A 51 -9.96 -0.36 -13.54
N TYR A 52 -8.89 -0.53 -12.75
CA TYR A 52 -8.20 -1.80 -12.64
C TYR A 52 -9.14 -2.93 -12.22
N ALA A 53 -9.08 -4.04 -12.97
CA ALA A 53 -9.90 -5.23 -12.73
C ALA A 53 -9.06 -6.44 -12.34
N SER A 54 -7.94 -6.70 -13.04
CA SER A 54 -7.06 -7.84 -12.77
C SER A 54 -5.74 -7.74 -13.54
N GLY A 55 -4.80 -8.65 -13.23
CA GLY A 55 -3.50 -8.75 -13.90
C GLY A 55 -2.39 -8.00 -13.18
N VAL A 56 -1.16 -8.09 -13.67
CA VAL A 56 -0.07 -7.21 -13.19
C VAL A 56 -0.21 -5.85 -13.85
N PHE A 57 -0.54 -4.85 -13.05
CA PHE A 57 -0.68 -3.46 -13.43
C PHE A 57 0.69 -2.87 -13.80
N ASP A 58 0.80 -2.44 -15.05
CA ASP A 58 1.98 -1.82 -15.65
C ASP A 58 1.52 -0.72 -16.61
N ASP A 59 1.19 0.45 -16.05
CA ASP A 59 0.62 1.59 -16.77
C ASP A 59 1.56 2.79 -16.67
N PHE A 60 2.30 3.04 -17.75
CA PHE A 60 3.25 4.16 -17.84
C PHE A 60 2.60 5.54 -17.74
N SER A 61 1.26 5.65 -17.76
CA SER A 61 0.57 6.91 -17.48
C SER A 61 0.49 7.23 -15.99
N CYS A 62 0.85 6.29 -15.11
CA CYS A 62 0.95 6.55 -13.68
C CYS A 62 2.12 7.49 -13.39
N GLY A 63 1.83 8.61 -12.72
CA GLY A 63 2.86 9.55 -12.29
C GLY A 63 3.50 9.14 -10.97
N THR A 64 4.18 10.11 -10.36
CA THR A 64 4.75 9.98 -9.02
C THR A 64 4.27 11.11 -8.10
N THR A 65 3.16 11.75 -8.45
CA THR A 65 2.51 12.76 -7.61
C THR A 65 1.62 12.03 -6.61
N LEU A 66 2.21 11.67 -5.47
CA LEU A 66 1.55 10.81 -4.48
C LEU A 66 0.27 11.48 -3.95
N ASN A 67 -0.87 10.79 -4.09
CA ASN A 67 -2.18 11.32 -3.73
C ASN A 67 -3.08 10.29 -3.02
N HIS A 68 -2.66 9.02 -2.93
CA HIS A 68 -3.45 7.94 -2.34
C HIS A 68 -2.60 6.99 -1.49
N ALA A 69 -3.13 6.56 -0.34
CA ALA A 69 -2.46 5.63 0.56
C ALA A 69 -3.08 4.23 0.46
N VAL A 70 -2.23 3.21 0.33
CA VAL A 70 -2.61 1.79 0.27
C VAL A 70 -1.71 0.95 1.16
N LEU A 71 -2.05 -0.33 1.35
CA LEU A 71 -1.25 -1.25 2.14
C LEU A 71 -0.55 -2.27 1.24
N LEU A 72 0.78 -2.29 1.27
CA LEU A 72 1.57 -3.33 0.65
C LEU A 72 1.52 -4.60 1.52
N VAL A 73 1.02 -5.70 0.96
CA VAL A 73 0.69 -6.92 1.72
C VAL A 73 1.41 -8.17 1.20
N GLY A 74 2.10 -8.08 0.07
CA GLY A 74 2.87 -9.20 -0.44
C GLY A 74 3.60 -8.85 -1.73
N MET A 75 4.34 -9.82 -2.24
CA MET A 75 5.01 -9.75 -3.54
C MET A 75 5.06 -11.14 -4.15
N GLY A 76 5.25 -11.20 -5.46
CA GLY A 76 5.35 -12.45 -6.17
C GLY A 76 5.82 -12.26 -7.61
N THR A 77 5.61 -13.28 -8.41
CA THR A 77 5.88 -13.27 -9.84
C THR A 77 4.71 -13.94 -10.54
N ASP A 78 4.15 -13.25 -11.53
CA ASP A 78 3.16 -13.84 -12.43
C ASP A 78 3.85 -14.12 -13.77
N SER A 79 4.02 -15.41 -14.08
CA SER A 79 4.84 -15.90 -15.20
C SER A 79 6.29 -15.37 -15.14
N PHE A 80 6.54 -14.21 -15.73
CA PHE A 80 7.86 -13.57 -15.77
C PHE A 80 7.87 -12.15 -15.18
N THR A 81 6.70 -11.65 -14.75
CA THR A 81 6.56 -10.28 -14.28
C THR A 81 6.52 -10.26 -12.75
N PRO A 82 7.57 -9.75 -12.08
CA PRO A 82 7.53 -9.56 -10.64
C PRO A 82 6.54 -8.46 -10.27
N TYR A 83 5.82 -8.65 -9.17
CA TYR A 83 4.82 -7.69 -8.71
C TYR A 83 4.87 -7.49 -7.19
N PHE A 84 4.44 -6.31 -6.76
CA PHE A 84 3.95 -6.00 -5.43
C PHE A 84 2.44 -6.19 -5.38
N LYS A 85 1.91 -6.76 -4.30
CA LYS A 85 0.47 -6.90 -4.06
C LYS A 85 0.03 -5.86 -3.04
N ILE A 86 -0.84 -4.95 -3.46
CA ILE A 86 -1.42 -3.91 -2.61
C ILE A 86 -2.87 -4.25 -2.26
N LYS A 87 -3.29 -3.87 -1.05
CA LYS A 87 -4.68 -3.85 -0.59
C LYS A 87 -5.18 -2.42 -0.66
N ASN A 88 -6.31 -2.21 -1.34
CA ASN A 88 -6.96 -0.93 -1.47
C ASN A 88 -8.16 -0.80 -0.50
N SER A 89 -8.70 0.40 -0.37
CA SER A 89 -9.81 0.75 0.51
C SER A 89 -11.13 1.06 -0.24
N TRP A 90 -11.19 0.77 -1.54
CA TRP A 90 -12.35 1.06 -2.40
C TRP A 90 -13.36 -0.10 -2.53
N GLY A 91 -13.34 -1.01 -1.55
CA GLY A 91 -14.24 -2.18 -1.51
C GLY A 91 -13.77 -3.34 -2.38
N SER A 92 -14.44 -4.49 -2.21
CA SER A 92 -14.06 -5.75 -2.87
C SER A 92 -14.47 -5.81 -4.35
N SER A 93 -15.33 -4.91 -4.83
CA SER A 93 -15.72 -4.85 -6.24
C SER A 93 -14.64 -4.24 -7.14
N TRP A 94 -13.66 -3.54 -6.56
CA TRP A 94 -12.54 -2.97 -7.30
C TRP A 94 -11.38 -3.97 -7.38
N GLY A 95 -10.75 -4.08 -8.55
CA GLY A 95 -9.62 -4.96 -8.76
C GLY A 95 -9.87 -6.43 -8.42
N GLU A 96 -8.82 -7.09 -7.94
CA GLU A 96 -8.82 -8.50 -7.58
C GLU A 96 -9.36 -8.68 -6.16
N SER A 97 -10.67 -8.50 -5.99
CA SER A 97 -11.35 -8.54 -4.67
C SER A 97 -10.82 -7.48 -3.69
N GLY A 98 -10.58 -6.26 -4.16
CA GLY A 98 -10.03 -5.14 -3.39
C GLY A 98 -8.50 -5.07 -3.37
N TYR A 99 -7.83 -5.93 -4.15
CA TYR A 99 -6.37 -5.96 -4.27
C TYR A 99 -5.93 -5.62 -5.69
N MET A 100 -4.68 -5.23 -5.83
CA MET A 100 -4.00 -5.04 -7.11
C MET A 100 -2.62 -5.65 -7.05
N ARG A 101 -2.19 -6.25 -8.15
CA ARG A 101 -0.79 -6.62 -8.40
C ARG A 101 -0.17 -5.51 -9.24
N MET A 102 0.81 -4.80 -8.71
CA MET A 102 1.51 -3.70 -9.37
C MET A 102 2.92 -4.15 -9.74
N VAL A 103 3.40 -3.85 -10.94
CA VAL A 103 4.73 -4.28 -11.39
C VAL A 103 5.82 -3.79 -10.44
N ARG A 104 6.72 -4.70 -10.09
CA ARG A 104 7.88 -4.44 -9.21
C ARG A 104 9.13 -4.27 -10.05
N GLY A 105 10.00 -3.37 -9.64
CA GLY A 105 11.27 -3.02 -10.28
C GLY A 105 11.22 -1.71 -11.07
N GLN A 106 10.08 -1.01 -11.07
CA GLN A 106 9.85 0.18 -11.90
C GLN A 106 9.49 1.43 -11.09
N ASN A 107 9.38 1.33 -9.76
CA ASN A 107 8.77 2.35 -8.90
C ASN A 107 7.41 2.80 -9.44
N MET A 108 6.61 1.83 -9.91
CA MET A 108 5.32 2.06 -10.56
C MET A 108 4.42 2.90 -9.64
N CYS A 109 3.81 3.95 -10.18
CA CYS A 109 3.00 4.92 -9.43
C CYS A 109 3.72 5.57 -8.23
N GLY A 110 5.05 5.54 -8.17
CA GLY A 110 5.82 6.03 -7.02
C GLY A 110 5.72 5.18 -5.76
N ILE A 111 5.36 3.89 -5.86
CA ILE A 111 5.10 3.01 -4.69
C ILE A 111 6.23 2.95 -3.65
N ALA A 112 7.48 3.19 -4.03
CA ALA A 112 8.62 3.21 -3.11
C ALA A 112 8.99 4.62 -2.62
N ALA A 113 8.33 5.68 -3.11
CA ALA A 113 8.71 7.06 -2.81
C ALA A 113 8.43 7.45 -1.35
N GLN A 114 7.32 6.96 -0.78
CA GLN A 114 6.97 7.19 0.61
C GLN A 114 6.29 5.95 1.19
N ALA A 115 6.99 5.24 2.07
CA ALA A 115 6.49 4.08 2.76
C ALA A 115 6.87 4.11 4.25
N ALA A 116 6.02 3.53 5.09
CA ALA A 116 6.28 3.42 6.52
C ALA A 116 5.62 2.19 7.14
N TYR A 117 6.20 1.68 8.22
CA TYR A 117 5.62 0.61 9.02
C TYR A 117 5.78 0.88 10.52
N PRO A 118 4.80 0.47 11.35
CA PRO A 118 4.87 0.67 12.79
C PRO A 118 5.90 -0.28 13.42
N THR A 119 6.47 0.16 14.53
CA THR A 119 7.43 -0.57 15.38
C THR A 119 7.00 -0.51 16.84
N GLY A 120 7.44 -1.48 17.64
CA GLY A 120 7.02 -1.58 19.04
C GLY A 120 5.51 -1.80 19.21
N VAL A 121 4.89 -2.52 18.27
CA VAL A 121 3.46 -2.85 18.35
C VAL A 121 3.24 -3.90 19.42
N ALA A 122 2.39 -3.59 20.40
CA ALA A 122 2.04 -4.50 21.49
C ALA A 122 0.53 -4.47 21.77
N PRO A 123 -0.09 -5.60 22.14
CA PRO A 123 -1.44 -5.61 22.68
C PRO A 123 -1.54 -4.73 23.95
N VAL A 124 -2.72 -4.18 24.19
CA VAL A 124 -3.06 -3.61 25.51
C VAL A 124 -3.64 -4.75 26.34
N ASP A 125 -2.98 -5.09 27.45
CA ASP A 125 -3.46 -6.07 28.43
C ASP A 125 -4.68 -5.56 29.21
#